data_AF-A0A7K3NQZ6-F1
#
_entry.id   AF-A0A7K3NQZ6-F1
#
_cell.length_a   1.000
_cell.length_b   1.000
_cell.length_c   1.000
_cell.angle_alpha   90.00
_cell.angle_beta   90.00
_cell.angle_gamma   90.00
#
_symmetry.space_group_name_H-M   'P 1'
#
loop_
_entity.id
_entity.type
_entity.pdbx_description
1 polymer ?
#
loop_
_entity_poly.entity_id
_entity_poly.type
_entity_poly.pdbx_seq_one_letter_code
_entity_poly.pdbx_strand_id
1 'polypeptide(L)'
;MRTTPMRRTFLPTLFLAISLLWSPAGLRAQTDDLTLFLPAILAANQAMVFVTEGASFSPVIVVTGNPDIRWTFADGTTSTSATPTKNYGSAARRENRLVVTPWSAVTRINIGYDAGDGGTYDIEFVPDQQVSEVRGLHLVAPTLAQWCSSYNRIPSLDFSNFQNLNTIECYLSGHLTQVRLGNTPKLRRACFEDCSLTSLDLSGSPNLEDLRGAVNDYPTIAFGATGAHVWHICVRDNPQFTNRGLFADMTPFPLISELFIWNDNQAGTLRIPATSPDNAVSILAWDNAYAALDLSGALQNLGATASVQLLRNNLTSINITGCRQITELDLQDNLLSSATLDTLLATLDALGRSQDNTPEGTTLRVDIRGNAAPGDDGYAHAENLAAKGWTVAATGWTLEPGLPDNGEQRIDFVTSGDATSMRCDFRGASTVGVWHWSDGTTSPAASGEAAAKTGLGAGLHAHHLTISNGAALLRFGAGAGGAGQLTSMTGFENCPALGILFAYQEALLTALGHTNATRVREYHLKGAALSAAAMDQIFEDAVASEVFNGMMWSDNAGTAASEAARATLTLRGWTLDTQ
;
A
#
# COMPACT_ATOMS: atom_id res chain seq x y z
N MET A 1 9.41 0.65 -56.19
CA MET A 1 9.65 2.11 -56.23
C MET A 1 8.59 2.74 -57.11
N ARG A 2 7.94 3.82 -56.61
CA ARG A 2 7.51 5.07 -57.30
C ARG A 2 7.04 4.94 -58.77
N THR A 3 5.91 5.47 -59.22
CA THR A 3 5.30 6.78 -58.95
C THR A 3 4.04 6.95 -59.80
N THR A 4 3.10 7.75 -59.30
CA THR A 4 1.98 8.43 -59.98
C THR A 4 2.43 9.27 -61.20
N PRO A 5 1.52 9.72 -62.11
CA PRO A 5 0.85 11.02 -61.88
C PRO A 5 -0.57 11.26 -62.51
N MET A 6 -1.29 12.17 -61.83
CA MET A 6 -2.23 13.24 -62.27
C MET A 6 -3.24 13.09 -63.42
N ARG A 7 -4.49 13.52 -63.15
CA ARG A 7 -5.22 14.68 -63.76
C ARG A 7 -6.56 14.90 -63.03
N ARG A 8 -6.77 16.04 -62.34
CA ARG A 8 -7.44 17.31 -62.72
C ARG A 8 -9.00 17.32 -62.77
N THR A 9 -9.54 18.12 -61.83
CA THR A 9 -10.70 19.05 -61.90
C THR A 9 -12.12 18.51 -62.12
N PHE A 10 -13.06 18.83 -61.22
CA PHE A 10 -14.13 19.84 -61.36
C PHE A 10 -15.01 19.89 -60.09
N LEU A 11 -15.29 21.10 -59.58
CA LEU A 11 -16.39 21.37 -58.62
C LEU A 11 -17.73 21.37 -59.36
N PRO A 12 -18.84 21.07 -58.66
CA PRO A 12 -19.82 22.15 -58.48
C PRO A 12 -20.46 22.22 -57.09
N THR A 13 -20.79 23.46 -56.73
CA THR A 13 -21.74 23.91 -55.72
C THR A 13 -23.14 23.32 -55.92
N LEU A 14 -23.76 22.81 -54.84
CA LEU A 14 -25.19 22.51 -54.80
C LEU A 14 -25.82 23.10 -53.53
N PHE A 15 -26.65 24.12 -53.76
CA PHE A 15 -27.71 24.57 -52.85
C PHE A 15 -28.71 23.42 -52.66
N LEU A 16 -29.08 23.08 -51.42
CA LEU A 16 -30.28 22.29 -51.17
C LEU A 16 -31.14 22.95 -50.10
N ALA A 17 -32.38 23.19 -50.53
CA ALA A 17 -33.44 23.89 -49.84
C ALA A 17 -34.06 23.05 -48.71
N ILE A 18 -34.49 23.78 -47.68
CA ILE A 18 -35.35 23.35 -46.59
C ILE A 18 -36.68 22.83 -47.17
N SER A 19 -37.05 21.61 -46.79
CA SER A 19 -38.46 21.17 -46.81
C SER A 19 -38.75 20.39 -45.52
N LEU A 20 -39.43 21.07 -44.59
CA LEU A 20 -40.06 20.46 -43.44
C LEU A 20 -41.31 19.69 -43.92
N LEU A 21 -41.33 18.38 -43.67
CA LEU A 21 -42.55 17.60 -43.62
C LEU A 21 -42.83 17.25 -42.16
N TRP A 22 -44.00 17.71 -41.71
CA TRP A 22 -44.53 17.58 -40.36
C TRP A 22 -45.22 16.23 -40.22
N SER A 23 -44.90 15.48 -39.15
CA SER A 23 -45.72 14.36 -38.65
C SER A 23 -45.78 14.48 -37.12
N PRO A 24 -46.96 14.59 -36.49
CA PRO A 24 -47.07 14.87 -35.07
C PRO A 24 -47.24 13.56 -34.29
N ALA A 25 -46.20 13.10 -33.59
CA ALA A 25 -46.34 12.17 -32.48
C ALA A 25 -45.10 12.19 -31.57
N GLY A 26 -45.23 12.90 -30.45
CA GLY A 26 -44.65 12.52 -29.16
C GLY A 26 -43.12 12.54 -29.01
N LEU A 27 -42.51 13.72 -28.91
CA LEU A 27 -41.31 13.90 -28.08
C LEU A 27 -41.39 15.25 -27.36
N ARG A 28 -41.61 15.21 -26.05
CA ARG A 28 -41.30 16.33 -25.14
C ARG A 28 -39.78 16.30 -24.94
N ALA A 29 -39.04 16.93 -25.83
CA ALA A 29 -37.63 17.22 -25.62
C ALA A 29 -37.52 18.39 -24.61
N GLN A 30 -36.85 18.16 -23.48
CA GLN A 30 -36.42 19.21 -22.57
C GLN A 30 -35.52 20.18 -23.33
N THR A 31 -35.74 21.48 -23.12
CA THR A 31 -35.10 22.60 -23.81
C THR A 31 -33.62 22.82 -23.47
N ASP A 32 -32.92 21.83 -22.91
CA ASP A 32 -31.53 21.99 -22.46
C ASP A 32 -30.47 21.50 -23.46
N ASP A 33 -30.89 20.90 -24.59
CA ASP A 33 -29.96 20.28 -25.56
C ASP A 33 -29.52 21.20 -26.72
N LEU A 34 -29.85 22.50 -26.66
CA LEU A 34 -29.56 23.48 -27.72
C LEU A 34 -28.59 24.60 -27.34
N THR A 35 -27.95 24.55 -26.16
CA THR A 35 -27.06 25.63 -25.68
C THR A 35 -25.57 25.39 -25.92
N LEU A 36 -25.18 24.29 -26.60
CA LEU A 36 -23.77 23.97 -26.87
C LEU A 36 -23.04 24.94 -27.84
N PHE A 37 -23.74 25.96 -28.38
CA PHE A 37 -23.13 26.99 -29.23
C PHE A 37 -23.77 28.38 -29.04
N LEU A 38 -23.46 29.09 -27.96
CA LEU A 38 -23.70 30.54 -27.83
C LEU A 38 -22.44 31.25 -27.29
N PRO A 39 -22.11 32.48 -27.75
CA PRO A 39 -20.88 33.17 -27.38
C PRO A 39 -20.91 33.58 -25.89
N ALA A 40 -19.72 33.74 -25.31
CA ALA A 40 -19.42 34.06 -23.90
C ALA A 40 -20.22 35.22 -23.24
N ILE A 41 -20.97 36.00 -24.01
CA ILE A 41 -21.77 37.15 -23.54
C ILE A 41 -23.11 36.71 -22.90
N LEU A 42 -23.67 35.54 -23.27
CA LEU A 42 -24.91 35.02 -22.64
C LEU A 42 -24.68 34.24 -21.33
N ALA A 43 -23.47 33.72 -21.10
CA ALA A 43 -23.12 32.98 -19.89
C ALA A 43 -22.93 33.88 -18.65
N ALA A 44 -22.64 35.18 -18.83
CA ALA A 44 -22.30 36.11 -17.75
C ALA A 44 -23.46 36.40 -16.76
N ASN A 45 -24.71 36.08 -17.12
CA ASN A 45 -25.89 36.24 -16.25
C ASN A 45 -26.54 34.91 -15.84
N GLN A 46 -25.93 33.77 -16.17
CA GLN A 46 -26.44 32.46 -15.76
C GLN A 46 -25.91 32.12 -14.37
N ALA A 47 -26.83 31.80 -13.46
CA ALA A 47 -26.52 31.43 -12.08
C ALA A 47 -26.49 29.91 -11.93
N MET A 48 -25.52 29.41 -11.17
CA MET A 48 -25.66 28.10 -10.55
C MET A 48 -26.66 28.22 -9.39
N VAL A 49 -27.52 27.22 -9.22
CA VAL A 49 -28.51 27.19 -8.14
C VAL A 49 -28.28 25.94 -7.29
N PHE A 50 -28.12 26.14 -5.99
CA PHE A 50 -28.03 25.08 -4.99
C PHE A 50 -29.32 25.07 -4.18
N VAL A 51 -30.08 23.99 -4.26
CA VAL A 51 -31.26 23.80 -3.41
C VAL A 51 -30.82 23.09 -2.14
N THR A 52 -30.98 23.75 -1.00
CA THR A 52 -30.60 23.22 0.32
C THR A 52 -31.84 22.95 1.16
N GLU A 53 -31.77 21.95 2.05
CA GLU A 53 -32.85 21.62 2.99
C GLU A 53 -32.49 21.92 4.45
N GLY A 54 -31.21 22.20 4.72
CA GLY A 54 -30.69 22.46 6.06
C GLY A 54 -31.03 23.83 6.63
N ALA A 55 -30.66 23.99 7.91
CA ALA A 55 -30.79 25.26 8.63
C ALA A 55 -29.67 26.26 8.29
N SER A 56 -28.63 25.82 7.60
CA SER A 56 -27.51 26.65 7.17
C SER A 56 -26.98 26.19 5.81
N PHE A 57 -26.25 27.08 5.14
CA PHE A 57 -25.52 26.80 3.91
C PHE A 57 -24.20 27.57 3.90
N SER A 58 -23.10 26.82 3.89
CA SER A 58 -21.72 27.31 3.97
C SER A 58 -20.82 26.56 2.97
N PRO A 59 -21.06 26.72 1.66
CA PRO A 59 -20.22 26.11 0.63
C PRO A 59 -18.83 26.76 0.58
N VAL A 60 -17.90 26.07 -0.05
CA VAL A 60 -16.61 26.63 -0.45
C VAL A 60 -16.47 26.55 -1.97
N ILE A 61 -16.02 27.65 -2.58
CA ILE A 61 -15.53 27.64 -3.96
C ILE A 61 -14.07 28.08 -3.97
N VAL A 62 -13.25 27.47 -4.82
CA VAL A 62 -11.90 27.95 -5.11
C VAL A 62 -11.89 28.57 -6.49
N VAL A 63 -11.27 29.75 -6.58
CA VAL A 63 -11.20 30.53 -7.81
C VAL A 63 -9.76 30.93 -8.13
N THR A 64 -9.51 31.25 -9.40
CA THR A 64 -8.25 31.80 -9.89
C THR A 64 -8.40 33.27 -10.29
N GLY A 65 -7.35 34.07 -10.08
CA GLY A 65 -7.40 35.52 -10.32
C GLY A 65 -8.34 36.23 -9.34
N ASN A 66 -9.00 37.29 -9.81
CA ASN A 66 -9.91 38.12 -9.02
C ASN A 66 -11.30 38.21 -9.70
N PRO A 67 -12.07 37.12 -9.79
CA PRO A 67 -13.39 37.17 -10.40
C PRO A 67 -14.40 37.90 -9.51
N ASP A 68 -15.46 38.40 -10.12
CA ASP A 68 -16.62 38.90 -9.37
C ASP A 68 -17.46 37.73 -8.89
N ILE A 69 -17.55 37.53 -7.58
CA ILE A 69 -18.37 36.48 -6.95
C ILE A 69 -19.63 37.13 -6.36
N ARG A 70 -20.79 36.54 -6.63
CA ARG A 70 -22.05 36.94 -6.01
C ARG A 70 -22.90 35.73 -5.65
N TRP A 71 -23.03 35.51 -4.35
CA TRP A 71 -24.08 34.70 -3.75
C TRP A 71 -25.34 35.53 -3.51
N THR A 72 -26.51 34.98 -3.80
CA THR A 72 -27.81 35.49 -3.39
C THR A 72 -28.59 34.36 -2.71
N PHE A 73 -28.85 34.54 -1.41
CA PHE A 73 -29.51 33.57 -0.55
C PHE A 73 -31.02 33.67 -0.66
N ALA A 74 -31.73 32.65 -0.18
CA ALA A 74 -33.18 32.54 -0.32
C ALA A 74 -33.96 33.68 0.37
N ASP A 75 -33.36 34.34 1.37
CA ASP A 75 -33.95 35.50 2.05
C ASP A 75 -33.58 36.85 1.42
N GLY A 76 -32.94 36.83 0.25
CA GLY A 76 -32.53 38.02 -0.51
C GLY A 76 -31.20 38.63 -0.06
N THR A 77 -30.59 38.15 1.03
CA THR A 77 -29.24 38.59 1.42
C THR A 77 -28.19 38.11 0.42
N THR A 78 -27.05 38.80 0.34
CA THR A 78 -25.99 38.50 -0.63
C THR A 78 -24.62 38.39 0.04
N SER A 79 -23.70 37.67 -0.61
CA SER A 79 -22.29 37.61 -0.21
C SER A 79 -21.38 37.62 -1.44
N THR A 80 -20.20 38.23 -1.33
CA THR A 80 -19.14 38.17 -2.35
C THR A 80 -17.99 37.24 -1.95
N SER A 81 -18.13 36.54 -0.82
CA SER A 81 -17.11 35.60 -0.33
C SER A 81 -17.08 34.32 -1.16
N ALA A 82 -15.89 33.76 -1.35
CA ALA A 82 -15.69 32.40 -1.86
C ALA A 82 -16.09 31.32 -0.82
N THR A 83 -16.21 31.71 0.45
CA THR A 83 -16.58 30.86 1.58
C THR A 83 -17.71 31.52 2.38
N PRO A 84 -18.89 31.76 1.79
CA PRO A 84 -19.98 32.36 2.54
C PRO A 84 -20.44 31.45 3.67
N THR A 85 -21.07 32.03 4.69
CA THR A 85 -21.81 31.28 5.70
C THR A 85 -23.19 31.90 5.82
N LYS A 86 -24.23 31.10 5.58
CA LYS A 86 -25.62 31.53 5.72
C LYS A 86 -26.32 30.68 6.77
N ASN A 87 -26.80 31.32 7.83
CA ASN A 87 -27.69 30.70 8.80
C ASN A 87 -29.13 31.14 8.53
N TYR A 88 -30.03 30.18 8.29
CA TYR A 88 -31.45 30.38 8.09
C TYR A 88 -32.29 30.11 9.36
N GLY A 89 -31.67 29.62 10.44
CA GLY A 89 -32.28 29.36 11.74
C GLY A 89 -33.15 28.11 11.83
N SER A 90 -33.60 27.55 10.71
CA SER A 90 -34.44 26.34 10.65
C SER A 90 -34.28 25.60 9.33
N ALA A 91 -34.45 24.28 9.33
CA ALA A 91 -34.43 23.47 8.11
C ALA A 91 -35.63 23.80 7.21
N ALA A 92 -35.38 24.05 5.93
CA ALA A 92 -36.40 24.21 4.89
C ALA A 92 -35.75 24.15 3.52
N ARG A 93 -36.52 23.73 2.50
CA ARG A 93 -36.09 23.75 1.11
C ARG A 93 -35.92 25.18 0.61
N ARG A 94 -34.72 25.55 0.16
CA ARG A 94 -34.32 26.92 -0.21
C ARG A 94 -33.44 26.93 -1.43
N GLU A 95 -33.58 27.95 -2.28
CA GLU A 95 -32.67 28.18 -3.42
C GLU A 95 -31.59 29.20 -3.05
N ASN A 96 -30.32 28.82 -3.25
CA ASN A 96 -29.15 29.68 -3.12
C ASN A 96 -28.52 29.84 -4.49
N ARG A 97 -28.28 31.07 -4.93
CA ARG A 97 -27.79 31.38 -6.29
C ARG A 97 -26.36 31.86 -6.25
N LEU A 98 -25.49 31.28 -7.07
CA LEU A 98 -24.12 31.71 -7.29
C LEU A 98 -23.99 32.26 -8.71
N VAL A 99 -23.39 33.43 -8.84
CA VAL A 99 -22.88 33.97 -10.10
C VAL A 99 -21.40 34.27 -9.91
N VAL A 100 -20.56 33.77 -10.82
CA VAL A 100 -19.14 34.11 -10.87
C VAL A 100 -18.81 34.64 -12.26
N THR A 101 -18.16 35.80 -12.33
CA THR A 101 -17.76 36.42 -13.60
C THR A 101 -16.24 36.60 -13.65
N PRO A 102 -15.53 35.90 -14.56
CA PRO A 102 -16.02 34.83 -15.43
C PRO A 102 -16.15 33.47 -14.70
N TRP A 103 -17.08 32.61 -15.11
CA TRP A 103 -17.21 31.24 -14.60
C TRP A 103 -15.93 30.41 -14.76
N SER A 104 -15.12 30.74 -15.78
CA SER A 104 -13.82 30.12 -16.01
C SER A 104 -12.82 30.32 -14.87
N ALA A 105 -13.10 31.20 -13.91
CA ALA A 105 -12.27 31.37 -12.73
C ALA A 105 -12.47 30.25 -11.71
N VAL A 106 -13.61 29.56 -11.69
CA VAL A 106 -13.94 28.53 -10.69
C VAL A 106 -13.21 27.22 -11.00
N THR A 107 -12.44 26.74 -10.02
CA THR A 107 -11.64 25.51 -10.12
C THR A 107 -12.07 24.43 -9.12
N ARG A 108 -12.72 24.79 -8.01
CA ARG A 108 -13.28 23.82 -7.06
C ARG A 108 -14.64 24.28 -6.57
N ILE A 109 -15.56 23.35 -6.38
CA ILE A 109 -16.79 23.54 -5.62
C ILE A 109 -16.84 22.43 -4.58
N ASN A 110 -17.00 22.82 -3.32
CA ASN A 110 -17.08 21.93 -2.19
C ASN A 110 -18.30 22.27 -1.34
N ILE A 111 -19.25 21.35 -1.33
CA ILE A 111 -20.50 21.40 -0.57
C ILE A 111 -20.62 20.19 0.36
N GLY A 112 -19.51 19.49 0.64
CA GLY A 112 -19.47 18.29 1.47
C GLY A 112 -18.20 17.50 1.21
N TYR A 113 -17.32 17.44 2.20
CA TYR A 113 -16.07 16.67 2.19
C TYR A 113 -15.48 16.56 3.61
N ASP A 114 -15.00 15.38 3.98
CA ASP A 114 -14.38 15.12 5.27
C ASP A 114 -13.17 14.16 5.20
N ALA A 115 -12.76 13.76 3.99
CA ALA A 115 -11.76 12.73 3.74
C ALA A 115 -12.06 11.38 4.44
N GLY A 116 -13.33 11.09 4.79
CA GLY A 116 -13.72 9.92 5.59
C GLY A 116 -13.43 8.57 4.94
N ASP A 117 -13.22 8.55 3.62
CA ASP A 117 -12.84 7.39 2.83
C ASP A 117 -11.31 7.28 2.61
N GLY A 118 -10.50 8.15 3.23
CA GLY A 118 -9.05 8.25 2.98
C GLY A 118 -8.71 9.15 1.78
N GLY A 119 -9.48 10.22 1.58
CA GLY A 119 -9.16 11.28 0.63
C GLY A 119 -8.02 12.22 1.08
N THR A 120 -7.64 13.18 0.25
CA THR A 120 -6.58 14.15 0.56
C THR A 120 -6.99 15.18 1.63
N TYR A 121 -6.03 15.61 2.46
CA TYR A 121 -6.19 16.73 3.39
C TYR A 121 -6.01 18.11 2.72
N ASP A 122 -5.67 18.16 1.42
CA ASP A 122 -5.55 19.40 0.64
C ASP A 122 -6.92 20.00 0.24
N ILE A 123 -8.00 19.24 0.46
CA ILE A 123 -9.37 19.72 0.30
C ILE A 123 -9.92 20.04 1.69
N GLU A 124 -10.39 21.27 1.83
CA GLU A 124 -10.98 21.77 3.06
C GLU A 124 -12.20 20.96 3.48
N PHE A 125 -12.32 20.70 4.79
CA PHE A 125 -13.45 19.96 5.32
C PHE A 125 -14.69 20.84 5.34
N VAL A 126 -15.75 20.36 4.69
CA VAL A 126 -17.06 20.99 4.61
C VAL A 126 -18.08 19.94 5.06
N PRO A 127 -18.85 20.19 6.13
CA PRO A 127 -19.86 19.22 6.57
C PRO A 127 -20.97 19.09 5.51
N ASP A 128 -21.85 18.11 5.68
CA ASP A 128 -23.08 18.00 4.88
C ASP A 128 -23.83 19.34 4.79
N GLN A 129 -24.04 19.82 3.56
CA GLN A 129 -24.76 21.06 3.27
C GLN A 129 -26.25 20.82 2.98
N GLN A 130 -26.70 19.56 3.03
CA GLN A 130 -28.07 19.13 2.76
C GLN A 130 -28.57 19.64 1.42
N VAL A 131 -27.70 19.65 0.40
CA VAL A 131 -28.05 20.03 -0.96
C VAL A 131 -28.83 18.88 -1.60
N SER A 132 -30.04 19.14 -2.08
CA SER A 132 -30.89 18.16 -2.76
C SER A 132 -30.97 18.36 -4.27
N GLU A 133 -30.49 19.50 -4.80
CA GLU A 133 -30.48 19.76 -6.23
C GLU A 133 -29.39 20.80 -6.59
N VAL A 134 -28.71 20.58 -7.71
CA VAL A 134 -27.77 21.54 -8.31
C VAL A 134 -28.20 21.81 -9.75
N ARG A 135 -28.41 23.08 -10.09
CA ARG A 135 -28.70 23.53 -11.46
C ARG A 135 -27.58 24.38 -11.99
N GLY A 136 -27.34 24.32 -13.29
CA GLY A 136 -26.32 25.14 -13.96
C GLY A 136 -24.89 24.61 -13.80
N LEU A 137 -24.69 23.35 -13.39
CA LEU A 137 -23.35 22.77 -13.21
C LEU A 137 -22.47 22.87 -14.48
N HIS A 138 -23.07 22.80 -15.67
CA HIS A 138 -22.39 22.97 -16.96
C HIS A 138 -21.65 24.31 -17.12
N LEU A 139 -22.00 25.35 -16.35
CA LEU A 139 -21.34 26.66 -16.40
C LEU A 139 -19.85 26.60 -16.03
N VAL A 140 -19.48 25.61 -15.22
CA VAL A 140 -18.09 25.39 -14.79
C VAL A 140 -17.43 24.18 -15.48
N ALA A 141 -18.12 23.50 -16.42
CA ALA A 141 -17.58 22.35 -17.14
C ALA A 141 -16.19 22.58 -17.74
N PRO A 142 -15.88 23.75 -18.36
CA PRO A 142 -14.59 23.96 -18.97
C PRO A 142 -13.43 24.10 -17.97
N THR A 143 -13.68 24.36 -16.69
CA THR A 143 -12.63 24.78 -15.74
C THR A 143 -12.63 24.07 -14.39
N LEU A 144 -13.74 23.48 -14.00
CA LEU A 144 -13.84 22.78 -12.72
C LEU A 144 -12.84 21.63 -12.67
N ALA A 145 -11.95 21.68 -11.70
CA ALA A 145 -10.95 20.67 -11.44
C ALA A 145 -11.43 19.68 -10.36
N GLN A 146 -12.21 20.14 -9.39
CA GLN A 146 -12.58 19.33 -8.23
C GLN A 146 -14.03 19.61 -7.81
N TRP A 147 -14.80 18.54 -7.61
CA TRP A 147 -16.17 18.57 -7.11
C TRP A 147 -16.29 17.74 -5.85
N CYS A 148 -16.80 18.33 -4.77
CA CYS A 148 -17.05 17.61 -3.52
C CYS A 148 -18.49 17.84 -3.05
N SER A 149 -19.23 16.75 -2.88
CA SER A 149 -20.61 16.76 -2.42
C SER A 149 -20.95 15.51 -1.60
N SER A 150 -20.01 15.02 -0.79
CA SER A 150 -20.25 13.92 0.14
C SER A 150 -21.46 14.23 1.04
N TYR A 151 -22.20 13.20 1.44
CA TYR A 151 -23.38 13.24 2.31
C TYR A 151 -24.61 13.98 1.77
N ASN A 152 -24.51 14.65 0.62
CA ASN A 152 -25.61 15.43 0.08
C ASN A 152 -26.67 14.54 -0.56
N ARG A 153 -27.83 15.13 -0.89
CA ARG A 153 -29.03 14.43 -1.36
C ARG A 153 -29.28 14.64 -2.85
N ILE A 154 -28.22 14.84 -3.63
CA ILE A 154 -28.31 15.18 -5.05
C ILE A 154 -28.62 13.90 -5.84
N PRO A 155 -29.75 13.80 -6.56
CA PRO A 155 -30.14 12.56 -7.20
C PRO A 155 -29.37 12.23 -8.47
N SER A 156 -28.86 13.24 -9.16
CA SER A 156 -28.13 13.09 -10.42
C SER A 156 -27.07 14.18 -10.56
N LEU A 157 -25.87 13.79 -11.03
CA LEU A 157 -24.78 14.69 -11.39
C LEU A 157 -24.32 14.41 -12.82
N ASP A 158 -24.19 15.46 -13.64
CA ASP A 158 -23.72 15.35 -15.01
C ASP A 158 -22.39 16.10 -15.18
N PHE A 159 -21.31 15.35 -15.30
CA PHE A 159 -19.95 15.86 -15.54
C PHE A 159 -19.52 15.67 -17.00
N SER A 160 -20.46 15.53 -17.93
CA SER A 160 -20.11 15.38 -19.34
C SER A 160 -19.36 16.60 -19.86
N ASN A 161 -18.23 16.38 -20.54
CA ASN A 161 -17.29 17.38 -21.05
C ASN A 161 -16.52 18.18 -19.99
N PHE A 162 -16.43 17.69 -18.75
CA PHE A 162 -15.60 18.30 -17.71
C PHE A 162 -14.12 17.92 -17.89
N GLN A 163 -13.49 18.47 -18.92
CA GLN A 163 -12.14 18.08 -19.36
C GLN A 163 -11.02 18.44 -18.38
N ASN A 164 -11.29 19.30 -17.40
CA ASN A 164 -10.32 19.66 -16.36
C ASN A 164 -10.57 18.96 -15.02
N LEU A 165 -11.69 18.25 -14.87
CA LEU A 165 -12.07 17.58 -13.64
C LEU A 165 -11.11 16.43 -13.37
N ASN A 166 -10.45 16.48 -12.22
CA ASN A 166 -9.48 15.50 -11.76
C ASN A 166 -9.90 14.78 -10.47
N THR A 167 -10.81 15.35 -9.69
CA THR A 167 -11.33 14.74 -8.46
C THR A 167 -12.85 14.91 -8.35
N ILE A 168 -13.54 13.82 -8.02
CA ILE A 168 -14.94 13.80 -7.60
C ILE A 168 -15.03 13.12 -6.24
N GLU A 169 -15.64 13.78 -5.27
CA GLU A 169 -15.94 13.24 -3.94
C GLU A 169 -17.46 13.24 -3.71
N CYS A 170 -18.07 12.06 -3.68
CA CYS A 170 -19.48 11.85 -3.40
C CYS A 170 -19.67 10.71 -2.38
N TYR A 171 -18.86 10.70 -1.32
CA TYR A 171 -18.92 9.68 -0.27
C TYR A 171 -20.24 9.78 0.52
N LEU A 172 -20.88 8.64 0.79
CA LEU A 172 -22.12 8.56 1.59
C LEU A 172 -23.27 9.42 1.05
N SER A 173 -23.34 9.60 -0.27
CA SER A 173 -24.39 10.35 -0.95
C SER A 173 -25.52 9.43 -1.41
N GLY A 174 -26.18 8.75 -0.47
CA GLY A 174 -27.19 7.70 -0.70
C GLY A 174 -28.48 8.11 -1.44
N HIS A 175 -28.57 9.32 -1.98
CA HIS A 175 -29.62 9.71 -2.93
C HIS A 175 -29.12 9.77 -4.38
N LEU A 176 -27.80 9.74 -4.59
CA LEU A 176 -27.18 9.82 -5.91
C LEU A 176 -27.40 8.50 -6.64
N THR A 177 -28.29 8.54 -7.65
CA THR A 177 -28.68 7.37 -8.44
C THR A 177 -28.08 7.35 -9.83
N GLN A 178 -27.57 8.50 -10.29
CA GLN A 178 -27.01 8.67 -11.61
C GLN A 178 -25.81 9.63 -11.60
N VAL A 179 -24.73 9.20 -12.24
CA VAL A 179 -23.60 10.06 -12.61
C VAL A 179 -23.27 9.87 -14.08
N ARG A 180 -22.92 10.96 -14.79
CA ARG A 180 -22.41 10.90 -16.17
C ARG A 180 -20.99 11.44 -16.24
N LEU A 181 -20.10 10.65 -16.83
CA LEU A 181 -18.66 10.91 -16.92
C LEU A 181 -18.17 10.89 -18.38
N GLY A 182 -19.01 11.37 -19.31
CA GLY A 182 -18.63 11.42 -20.72
C GLY A 182 -17.55 12.47 -20.95
N ASN A 183 -16.41 12.10 -21.56
CA ASN A 183 -15.32 13.04 -21.88
C ASN A 183 -14.76 13.76 -20.63
N THR A 184 -14.29 12.99 -19.65
CA THR A 184 -13.58 13.43 -18.44
C THR A 184 -12.12 12.93 -18.44
N PRO A 185 -11.30 13.29 -19.46
CA PRO A 185 -9.98 12.72 -19.68
C PRO A 185 -8.95 13.01 -18.59
N LYS A 186 -9.18 13.97 -17.69
CA LYS A 186 -8.25 14.27 -16.59
C LYS A 186 -8.70 13.70 -15.24
N LEU A 187 -9.82 12.97 -15.19
CA LEU A 187 -10.32 12.40 -13.94
C LEU A 187 -9.31 11.38 -13.43
N ARG A 188 -8.70 11.66 -12.27
CA ARG A 188 -7.73 10.78 -11.60
C ARG A 188 -8.36 10.05 -10.42
N ARG A 189 -9.32 10.69 -9.75
CA ARG A 189 -10.00 10.12 -8.59
C ARG A 189 -11.51 10.28 -8.66
N ALA A 190 -12.23 9.20 -8.42
CA ALA A 190 -13.68 9.16 -8.39
C ALA A 190 -14.18 8.38 -7.17
N CYS A 191 -14.76 9.09 -6.21
CA CYS A 191 -15.44 8.49 -5.07
C CYS A 191 -16.96 8.60 -5.19
N PHE A 192 -17.60 7.44 -5.22
CA PHE A 192 -19.03 7.18 -5.24
C PHE A 192 -19.38 6.04 -4.26
N GLU A 193 -18.62 5.90 -3.19
CA GLU A 193 -18.85 4.86 -2.18
C GLU A 193 -20.09 5.18 -1.33
N ASP A 194 -20.88 4.14 -1.06
CA ASP A 194 -22.15 4.22 -0.33
C ASP A 194 -23.10 5.25 -0.94
N CYS A 195 -23.41 4.99 -2.21
CA CYS A 195 -24.37 5.72 -3.00
C CYS A 195 -25.51 4.76 -3.42
N SER A 196 -26.38 5.20 -4.33
CA SER A 196 -27.43 4.36 -4.91
C SER A 196 -27.33 4.34 -6.43
N LEU A 197 -26.10 4.40 -6.96
CA LEU A 197 -25.87 4.47 -8.40
C LEU A 197 -26.38 3.19 -9.05
N THR A 198 -27.22 3.35 -10.07
CA THR A 198 -27.79 2.23 -10.84
C THR A 198 -26.96 1.85 -12.07
N SER A 199 -25.98 2.70 -12.42
CA SER A 199 -25.00 2.47 -13.48
C SER A 199 -23.71 3.23 -13.19
N LEU A 200 -22.57 2.67 -13.58
CA LEU A 200 -21.29 3.37 -13.57
C LEU A 200 -20.52 3.11 -14.87
N ASP A 201 -20.32 4.16 -15.66
CA ASP A 201 -19.54 4.14 -16.90
C ASP A 201 -18.32 5.05 -16.75
N LEU A 202 -17.14 4.43 -16.78
CA LEU A 202 -15.83 5.05 -16.63
C LEU A 202 -15.08 5.17 -17.96
N SER A 203 -15.70 4.80 -19.09
CA SER A 203 -15.04 4.77 -20.40
C SER A 203 -14.58 6.15 -20.90
N GLY A 204 -15.16 7.23 -20.36
CA GLY A 204 -14.76 8.61 -20.62
C GLY A 204 -13.58 9.12 -19.78
N SER A 205 -13.01 8.28 -18.91
CA SER A 205 -12.00 8.65 -17.89
C SER A 205 -10.70 7.84 -18.00
N PRO A 206 -9.99 7.86 -19.14
CA PRO A 206 -8.81 6.99 -19.39
C PRO A 206 -7.64 7.16 -18.40
N ASN A 207 -7.56 8.30 -17.70
CA ASN A 207 -6.51 8.59 -16.72
C ASN A 207 -6.96 8.37 -15.26
N LEU A 208 -8.04 7.61 -15.03
CA LEU A 208 -8.47 7.26 -13.68
C LEU A 208 -7.38 6.44 -12.98
N GLU A 209 -7.14 6.76 -11.72
CA GLU A 209 -6.12 6.16 -10.87
C GLU A 209 -6.73 5.51 -9.61
N ASP A 210 -7.72 6.17 -9.01
CA ASP A 210 -8.36 5.80 -7.75
C ASP A 210 -9.89 5.76 -7.92
N LEU A 211 -10.46 4.55 -7.89
CA LEU A 211 -11.90 4.31 -7.94
C LEU A 211 -12.40 3.81 -6.59
N ARG A 212 -13.40 4.51 -6.04
CA ARG A 212 -14.19 4.07 -4.88
C ARG A 212 -15.65 4.04 -5.27
N GLY A 213 -16.21 2.84 -5.40
CA GLY A 213 -17.57 2.60 -5.86
C GLY A 213 -18.28 1.50 -5.08
N ALA A 214 -17.78 1.12 -3.91
CA ALA A 214 -18.40 0.12 -3.06
C ALA A 214 -19.82 0.53 -2.61
N VAL A 215 -20.64 -0.47 -2.27
CA VAL A 215 -21.99 -0.28 -1.73
C VAL A 215 -22.85 0.61 -2.63
N ASN A 216 -23.31 0.06 -3.75
CA ASN A 216 -24.17 0.71 -4.74
C ASN A 216 -25.21 -0.27 -5.30
N ASP A 217 -25.99 0.15 -6.31
CA ASP A 217 -27.06 -0.63 -6.93
C ASP A 217 -26.76 -1.07 -8.38
N TYR A 218 -25.60 -0.70 -8.93
CA TYR A 218 -25.28 -0.97 -10.33
C TYR A 218 -24.92 -2.46 -10.53
N PRO A 219 -25.37 -3.10 -11.63
CA PRO A 219 -25.15 -4.52 -11.86
C PRO A 219 -23.80 -4.84 -12.52
N THR A 220 -23.05 -3.83 -12.95
CA THR A 220 -21.70 -3.92 -13.55
C THR A 220 -21.09 -2.52 -13.65
N ILE A 221 -19.78 -2.46 -13.85
CA ILE A 221 -19.03 -1.24 -14.21
C ILE A 221 -18.56 -1.36 -15.66
N ALA A 222 -18.64 -0.26 -16.42
CA ALA A 222 -18.04 -0.18 -17.74
C ALA A 222 -16.69 0.57 -17.67
N PHE A 223 -15.58 -0.16 -17.66
CA PHE A 223 -14.23 0.44 -17.68
C PHE A 223 -13.82 0.97 -19.06
N GLY A 224 -14.24 0.33 -20.15
CA GLY A 224 -13.81 0.71 -21.49
C GLY A 224 -12.29 0.61 -21.64
N ALA A 225 -11.63 1.73 -21.97
CA ALA A 225 -10.17 1.83 -22.06
C ALA A 225 -9.49 2.28 -20.74
N THR A 226 -10.27 2.51 -19.69
CA THR A 226 -9.78 2.93 -18.38
C THR A 226 -9.17 1.75 -17.64
N GLY A 227 -7.89 1.85 -17.27
CA GLY A 227 -7.22 0.81 -16.49
C GLY A 227 -5.71 1.00 -16.35
N ALA A 228 -5.06 1.54 -17.39
CA ALA A 228 -3.60 1.63 -17.46
C ALA A 228 -2.94 2.42 -16.31
N HIS A 229 -3.68 3.33 -15.68
CA HIS A 229 -3.22 4.17 -14.58
C HIS A 229 -3.86 3.82 -13.22
N VAL A 230 -4.81 2.88 -13.20
CA VAL A 230 -5.56 2.53 -11.99
C VAL A 230 -4.67 1.75 -11.04
N TRP A 231 -4.45 2.30 -9.86
CA TRP A 231 -3.75 1.66 -8.75
C TRP A 231 -4.70 1.20 -7.64
N HIS A 232 -5.89 1.80 -7.53
CA HIS A 232 -6.89 1.44 -6.52
C HIS A 232 -8.28 1.23 -7.12
N ILE A 233 -8.86 0.08 -6.81
CA ILE A 233 -10.25 -0.28 -7.07
C ILE A 233 -10.86 -0.74 -5.75
N CYS A 234 -11.78 0.04 -5.21
CA CYS A 234 -12.64 -0.35 -4.10
C CYS A 234 -14.08 -0.39 -4.56
N VAL A 235 -14.58 -1.60 -4.87
CA VAL A 235 -15.98 -1.81 -5.31
C VAL A 235 -16.67 -2.89 -4.52
N ARG A 236 -16.16 -3.23 -3.33
CA ARG A 236 -16.71 -4.24 -2.44
C ARG A 236 -18.19 -4.05 -2.11
N ASP A 237 -18.78 -5.12 -1.59
CA ASP A 237 -20.15 -5.15 -1.09
C ASP A 237 -21.17 -4.70 -2.16
N ASN A 238 -20.94 -5.15 -3.40
CA ASN A 238 -21.86 -5.04 -4.53
C ASN A 238 -22.36 -6.43 -5.00
N PRO A 239 -23.08 -7.19 -4.15
CA PRO A 239 -23.50 -8.56 -4.46
C PRO A 239 -24.52 -8.64 -5.61
N GLN A 240 -25.11 -7.51 -6.01
CA GLN A 240 -26.01 -7.39 -7.15
C GLN A 240 -25.31 -7.43 -8.51
N PHE A 241 -23.96 -7.49 -8.57
CA PHE A 241 -23.26 -7.65 -9.84
C PHE A 241 -23.76 -8.86 -10.62
N THR A 242 -24.15 -8.63 -11.86
CA THR A 242 -24.61 -9.65 -12.80
C THR A 242 -23.50 -10.11 -13.73
N ASN A 243 -22.54 -9.22 -14.02
CA ASN A 243 -21.29 -9.60 -14.67
C ASN A 243 -20.33 -10.22 -13.65
N ARG A 244 -20.39 -11.54 -13.54
CA ARG A 244 -19.60 -12.32 -12.59
C ARG A 244 -18.14 -12.53 -13.02
N GLY A 245 -17.76 -12.07 -14.21
CA GLY A 245 -16.39 -12.16 -14.73
C GLY A 245 -15.76 -10.78 -14.93
N LEU A 246 -16.25 -9.74 -14.25
CA LEU A 246 -15.79 -8.37 -14.44
C LEU A 246 -14.28 -8.23 -14.19
N PHE A 247 -13.76 -8.95 -13.19
CA PHE A 247 -12.35 -8.97 -12.81
C PHE A 247 -11.62 -10.26 -13.21
N ALA A 248 -12.15 -11.03 -14.16
CA ALA A 248 -11.54 -12.31 -14.55
C ALA A 248 -10.15 -12.14 -15.19
N ASP A 249 -9.93 -11.04 -15.90
CA ASP A 249 -8.63 -10.68 -16.50
C ASP A 249 -8.24 -9.25 -16.10
N MET A 250 -7.24 -9.14 -15.24
CA MET A 250 -6.72 -7.86 -14.75
C MET A 250 -5.56 -7.32 -15.60
N THR A 251 -5.28 -7.88 -16.79
CA THR A 251 -4.28 -7.33 -17.72
C THR A 251 -4.44 -5.82 -17.99
N PRO A 252 -5.66 -5.24 -18.08
CA PRO A 252 -5.82 -3.79 -18.26
C PRO A 252 -5.36 -2.93 -17.08
N PHE A 253 -5.08 -3.52 -15.91
CA PHE A 253 -4.77 -2.81 -14.66
C PHE A 253 -3.35 -3.13 -14.14
N PRO A 254 -2.28 -2.83 -14.91
CA PRO A 254 -0.92 -3.28 -14.59
C PRO A 254 -0.31 -2.61 -13.35
N LEU A 255 -0.91 -1.51 -12.86
CA LEU A 255 -0.42 -0.75 -11.71
C LEU A 255 -1.23 -1.02 -10.43
N ILE A 256 -2.13 -2.01 -10.43
CA ILE A 256 -2.99 -2.28 -9.28
C ILE A 256 -2.15 -2.56 -8.02
N SER A 257 -2.40 -1.79 -6.97
CA SER A 257 -1.84 -2.00 -5.63
C SER A 257 -2.93 -2.28 -4.60
N GLU A 258 -4.14 -1.75 -4.78
CA GLU A 258 -5.26 -2.00 -3.88
C GLU A 258 -6.47 -2.47 -4.69
N LEU A 259 -6.84 -3.74 -4.52
CA LEU A 259 -7.97 -4.37 -5.19
C LEU A 259 -8.93 -4.92 -4.14
N PHE A 260 -9.98 -4.15 -3.83
CA PHE A 260 -10.98 -4.46 -2.81
C PHE A 260 -12.31 -4.78 -3.49
N ILE A 261 -12.54 -6.08 -3.71
CA ILE A 261 -13.63 -6.63 -4.53
C ILE A 261 -14.37 -7.78 -3.82
N TRP A 262 -14.47 -7.71 -2.50
CA TRP A 262 -15.15 -8.76 -1.73
C TRP A 262 -16.67 -8.62 -1.77
N ASN A 263 -17.40 -9.72 -1.64
CA ASN A 263 -18.87 -9.74 -1.64
C ASN A 263 -19.49 -9.11 -2.92
N ASP A 264 -18.87 -9.36 -4.08
CA ASP A 264 -19.22 -8.74 -5.37
C ASP A 264 -19.79 -9.74 -6.38
N ASN A 265 -20.20 -10.92 -5.92
CA ASN A 265 -20.77 -12.00 -6.73
C ASN A 265 -19.88 -12.43 -7.93
N GLN A 266 -18.58 -12.22 -7.85
CA GLN A 266 -17.62 -12.59 -8.88
C GLN A 266 -17.37 -14.11 -8.90
N ALA A 267 -16.95 -14.65 -10.02
CA ALA A 267 -16.74 -16.08 -10.24
C ALA A 267 -15.73 -16.37 -11.34
N GLY A 268 -15.39 -17.65 -11.51
CA GLY A 268 -14.43 -18.10 -12.53
C GLY A 268 -12.99 -17.93 -12.05
N THR A 269 -12.07 -17.66 -12.97
CA THR A 269 -10.66 -17.44 -12.64
C THR A 269 -10.40 -15.96 -12.41
N LEU A 270 -9.78 -15.60 -11.28
CA LEU A 270 -9.18 -14.28 -11.09
C LEU A 270 -7.72 -14.34 -11.58
N ARG A 271 -7.43 -13.72 -12.73
CA ARG A 271 -6.07 -13.62 -13.29
C ARG A 271 -5.51 -12.21 -13.12
N ILE A 272 -4.40 -12.10 -12.39
CA ILE A 272 -3.65 -10.86 -12.16
C ILE A 272 -2.21 -11.07 -12.63
N PRO A 273 -1.86 -10.69 -13.87
CA PRO A 273 -0.54 -10.96 -14.43
C PRO A 273 0.52 -9.93 -14.03
N ALA A 274 0.11 -8.78 -13.50
CA ALA A 274 0.98 -7.69 -13.05
C ALA A 274 0.29 -6.90 -11.94
N THR A 275 1.10 -6.35 -11.04
CA THR A 275 0.70 -5.43 -9.96
C THR A 275 1.69 -4.27 -9.93
N SER A 276 1.40 -3.25 -9.12
CA SER A 276 2.33 -2.13 -8.94
C SER A 276 3.76 -2.61 -8.67
N PRO A 277 4.77 -2.10 -9.41
CA PRO A 277 6.17 -2.45 -9.19
C PRO A 277 6.76 -1.70 -7.97
N ASP A 278 6.11 -0.63 -7.53
CA ASP A 278 6.69 0.33 -6.58
C ASP A 278 6.04 0.30 -5.20
N ASN A 279 4.82 -0.23 -5.10
CA ASN A 279 4.01 -0.15 -3.87
C ASN A 279 3.85 -1.50 -3.17
N ALA A 280 3.43 -1.43 -1.89
CA ALA A 280 2.78 -2.56 -1.23
C ALA A 280 1.48 -2.92 -1.97
N VAL A 281 1.09 -4.19 -1.93
CA VAL A 281 -0.09 -4.69 -2.64
C VAL A 281 -1.08 -5.34 -1.69
N SER A 282 -2.37 -5.04 -1.85
CA SER A 282 -3.47 -5.62 -1.09
C SER A 282 -4.57 -6.07 -2.05
N ILE A 283 -4.77 -7.37 -2.14
CA ILE A 283 -5.80 -8.01 -2.96
C ILE A 283 -6.80 -8.66 -2.01
N LEU A 284 -7.97 -8.04 -1.84
CA LEU A 284 -9.02 -8.46 -0.92
C LEU A 284 -10.27 -8.84 -1.73
N ALA A 285 -10.48 -10.13 -1.92
CA ALA A 285 -11.50 -10.69 -2.83
C ALA A 285 -12.29 -11.85 -2.19
N TRP A 286 -12.42 -11.85 -0.86
CA TRP A 286 -13.23 -12.84 -0.14
C TRP A 286 -14.73 -12.74 -0.45
N ASP A 287 -15.52 -13.73 -0.04
CA ASP A 287 -16.98 -13.77 -0.27
C ASP A 287 -17.39 -13.65 -1.73
N ASN A 288 -16.69 -14.38 -2.59
CA ASN A 288 -17.06 -14.51 -3.99
C ASN A 288 -17.22 -16.01 -4.32
N ALA A 289 -17.27 -16.33 -5.61
CA ALA A 289 -17.36 -17.68 -6.12
C ALA A 289 -16.22 -17.97 -7.12
N TYR A 290 -15.04 -17.37 -6.93
CA TYR A 290 -13.87 -17.67 -7.76
C TYR A 290 -13.50 -19.14 -7.63
N ALA A 291 -13.27 -19.79 -8.77
CA ALA A 291 -12.89 -21.19 -8.88
C ALA A 291 -11.36 -21.39 -9.01
N ALA A 292 -10.65 -20.34 -9.40
CA ALA A 292 -9.20 -20.35 -9.55
C ALA A 292 -8.59 -18.96 -9.33
N LEU A 293 -7.34 -18.94 -8.88
CA LEU A 293 -6.50 -17.75 -8.75
C LEU A 293 -5.21 -17.94 -9.56
N ASP A 294 -4.86 -16.96 -10.38
CA ASP A 294 -3.60 -16.94 -11.12
C ASP A 294 -2.91 -15.58 -10.98
N LEU A 295 -1.87 -15.55 -10.16
CA LEU A 295 -1.02 -14.38 -9.89
C LEU A 295 0.33 -14.46 -10.61
N SER A 296 0.50 -15.39 -11.56
CA SER A 296 1.80 -15.60 -12.19
C SER A 296 2.35 -14.32 -12.85
N GLY A 297 3.53 -13.89 -12.41
CA GLY A 297 4.18 -12.66 -12.86
C GLY A 297 3.86 -11.39 -12.06
N ALA A 298 2.82 -11.40 -11.21
CA ALA A 298 2.51 -10.30 -10.28
C ALA A 298 3.37 -10.36 -9.01
N LEU A 299 3.22 -9.36 -8.14
CA LEU A 299 3.78 -9.33 -6.77
C LEU A 299 5.32 -9.48 -6.75
N GLN A 300 6.03 -8.53 -7.39
CA GLN A 300 7.47 -8.61 -7.62
C GLN A 300 8.32 -7.72 -6.69
N ASN A 301 7.73 -6.76 -5.97
CA ASN A 301 8.50 -5.79 -5.19
C ASN A 301 8.99 -6.37 -3.86
N LEU A 302 10.26 -6.80 -3.82
CA LEU A 302 10.87 -7.38 -2.61
C LEU A 302 10.97 -6.41 -1.43
N GLY A 303 10.99 -5.10 -1.69
CA GLY A 303 11.08 -4.06 -0.68
C GLY A 303 9.76 -3.72 0.00
N ALA A 304 8.64 -4.31 -0.45
CA ALA A 304 7.30 -4.03 0.04
C ALA A 304 6.56 -5.31 0.47
N THR A 305 5.40 -5.15 1.10
CA THR A 305 4.54 -6.26 1.52
C THR A 305 3.48 -6.57 0.45
N ALA A 306 2.93 -7.79 0.48
CA ALA A 306 1.70 -8.10 -0.24
C ALA A 306 0.77 -8.99 0.58
N SER A 307 -0.49 -8.57 0.69
CA SER A 307 -1.58 -9.35 1.29
C SER A 307 -2.54 -9.81 0.19
N VAL A 308 -2.81 -11.12 0.15
CA VAL A 308 -3.74 -11.75 -0.78
C VAL A 308 -4.77 -12.52 0.04
N GLN A 309 -6.02 -12.06 0.01
CA GLN A 309 -7.11 -12.64 0.78
C GLN A 309 -8.26 -13.06 -0.14
N LEU A 310 -8.43 -14.36 -0.29
CA LEU A 310 -9.48 -15.01 -1.09
C LEU A 310 -10.28 -16.03 -0.26
N LEU A 311 -10.40 -15.83 1.05
CA LEU A 311 -11.22 -16.71 1.88
C LEU A 311 -12.69 -16.76 1.43
N ARG A 312 -13.39 -17.85 1.72
CA ARG A 312 -14.81 -18.06 1.37
C ARG A 312 -15.07 -17.84 -0.12
N ASN A 313 -14.37 -18.64 -0.93
CA ASN A 313 -14.53 -18.76 -2.37
C ASN A 313 -14.71 -20.24 -2.75
N ASN A 314 -14.63 -20.57 -4.04
CA ASN A 314 -14.71 -21.95 -4.55
C ASN A 314 -13.38 -22.42 -5.17
N LEU A 315 -12.24 -21.91 -4.68
CA LEU A 315 -10.94 -22.14 -5.31
C LEU A 315 -10.59 -23.64 -5.31
N THR A 316 -10.26 -24.16 -6.48
CA THR A 316 -9.75 -25.53 -6.68
C THR A 316 -8.30 -25.55 -7.17
N SER A 317 -7.81 -24.42 -7.69
CA SER A 317 -6.45 -24.25 -8.19
C SER A 317 -5.93 -22.84 -7.89
N ILE A 318 -4.65 -22.75 -7.56
CA ILE A 318 -3.94 -21.50 -7.27
C ILE A 318 -2.59 -21.54 -7.96
N ASN A 319 -2.21 -20.43 -8.60
CA ASN A 319 -0.89 -20.24 -9.18
C ASN A 319 -0.25 -18.95 -8.63
N ILE A 320 0.77 -19.12 -7.79
CA ILE A 320 1.59 -18.03 -7.21
C ILE A 320 3.02 -18.05 -7.74
N THR A 321 3.25 -18.65 -8.91
CA THR A 321 4.59 -18.78 -9.48
C THR A 321 5.22 -17.41 -9.70
N GLY A 322 6.38 -17.20 -9.07
CA GLY A 322 7.14 -15.96 -9.16
C GLY A 322 6.70 -14.84 -8.23
N CYS A 323 5.63 -14.98 -7.44
CA CYS A 323 5.07 -13.93 -6.59
C CYS A 323 5.91 -13.63 -5.33
N ARG A 324 7.12 -13.11 -5.49
CA ARG A 324 8.11 -12.96 -4.41
C ARG A 324 7.81 -11.87 -3.37
N GLN A 325 6.78 -11.06 -3.57
CA GLN A 325 6.35 -10.02 -2.62
C GLN A 325 5.35 -10.53 -1.56
N ILE A 326 4.77 -11.72 -1.73
CA ILE A 326 3.73 -12.26 -0.81
C ILE A 326 4.27 -12.31 0.62
N THR A 327 3.55 -11.68 1.54
CA THR A 327 3.77 -11.74 2.99
C THR A 327 2.55 -12.31 3.73
N GLU A 328 1.36 -12.16 3.16
CA GLU A 328 0.14 -12.78 3.66
C GLU A 328 -0.66 -13.45 2.54
N LEU A 329 -1.10 -14.68 2.79
CA LEU A 329 -1.96 -15.46 1.91
C LEU A 329 -3.08 -16.10 2.73
N ASP A 330 -4.29 -15.54 2.65
CA ASP A 330 -5.48 -16.06 3.33
C ASP A 330 -6.43 -16.71 2.31
N LEU A 331 -6.55 -18.03 2.38
CA LEU A 331 -7.28 -18.89 1.45
C LEU A 331 -8.31 -19.75 2.18
N GLN A 332 -8.74 -19.32 3.37
CA GLN A 332 -9.65 -20.10 4.20
C GLN A 332 -10.96 -20.45 3.49
N ASP A 333 -11.58 -21.56 3.87
CA ASP A 333 -12.92 -21.95 3.41
C ASP A 333 -13.06 -21.94 1.87
N ASN A 334 -12.21 -22.73 1.21
CA ASN A 334 -12.21 -22.95 -0.23
C ASN A 334 -12.35 -24.46 -0.54
N LEU A 335 -12.14 -24.86 -1.80
CA LEU A 335 -12.27 -26.24 -2.27
C LEU A 335 -10.91 -26.83 -2.70
N LEU A 336 -9.82 -26.39 -2.07
CA LEU A 336 -8.47 -26.83 -2.42
C LEU A 336 -8.25 -28.27 -1.93
N SER A 337 -7.79 -29.13 -2.84
CA SER A 337 -7.44 -30.52 -2.53
C SER A 337 -6.12 -30.60 -1.76
N SER A 338 -5.90 -31.72 -1.06
CA SER A 338 -4.63 -32.00 -0.36
C SER A 338 -3.41 -31.83 -1.28
N ALA A 339 -3.45 -32.41 -2.49
CA ALA A 339 -2.37 -32.27 -3.48
C ALA A 339 -2.17 -30.83 -3.98
N THR A 340 -3.25 -30.06 -4.11
CA THR A 340 -3.17 -28.62 -4.46
C THR A 340 -2.46 -27.84 -3.35
N LEU A 341 -2.77 -28.15 -2.09
CA LEU A 341 -2.15 -27.49 -0.93
C LEU A 341 -0.68 -27.86 -0.77
N ASP A 342 -0.30 -29.11 -1.02
CA ASP A 342 1.11 -29.51 -1.03
C ASP A 342 1.90 -28.72 -2.07
N THR A 343 1.35 -28.60 -3.28
CA THR A 343 1.96 -27.79 -4.36
C THR A 343 2.03 -26.31 -4.00
N LEU A 344 0.98 -25.77 -3.38
CA LEU A 344 0.93 -24.38 -2.92
C LEU A 344 2.02 -24.09 -1.88
N LEU A 345 2.14 -24.93 -0.85
CA LEU A 345 3.12 -24.77 0.22
C LEU A 345 4.55 -24.92 -0.31
N ALA A 346 4.79 -25.90 -1.19
CA ALA A 346 6.08 -26.06 -1.88
C ALA A 346 6.44 -24.81 -2.72
N THR A 347 5.46 -24.26 -3.44
CA THR A 347 5.68 -23.05 -4.25
C THR A 347 5.97 -21.84 -3.37
N LEU A 348 5.20 -21.65 -2.28
CA LEU A 348 5.39 -20.55 -1.33
C LEU A 348 6.77 -20.64 -0.65
N ASP A 349 7.18 -21.84 -0.23
CA ASP A 349 8.50 -22.11 0.34
C ASP A 349 9.62 -21.74 -0.64
N ALA A 350 9.48 -22.12 -1.91
CA ALA A 350 10.42 -21.85 -2.99
C ALA A 350 10.53 -20.36 -3.38
N LEU A 351 9.52 -19.53 -3.09
CA LEU A 351 9.61 -18.07 -3.30
C LEU A 351 10.64 -17.43 -2.36
N GLY A 352 10.99 -18.08 -1.24
CA GLY A 352 12.11 -17.71 -0.39
C GLY A 352 11.88 -16.49 0.51
N ARG A 353 10.63 -16.04 0.68
CA ARG A 353 10.30 -14.95 1.60
C ARG A 353 10.49 -15.40 3.06
N SER A 354 11.16 -14.59 3.86
CA SER A 354 11.40 -14.85 5.29
C SER A 354 11.38 -13.56 6.09
N GLN A 355 11.31 -13.68 7.43
CA GLN A 355 11.34 -12.54 8.35
C GLN A 355 12.58 -11.63 8.12
N ASP A 356 13.65 -12.19 7.57
CA ASP A 356 14.92 -11.51 7.37
C ASP A 356 15.02 -10.73 6.05
N ASN A 357 14.17 -11.03 5.07
CA ASN A 357 14.19 -10.36 3.76
C ASN A 357 12.91 -9.56 3.49
N THR A 358 12.16 -9.24 4.54
CA THR A 358 10.96 -8.40 4.53
C THR A 358 11.18 -7.09 5.28
N PRO A 359 10.35 -6.06 5.05
CA PRO A 359 10.36 -4.85 5.88
C PRO A 359 10.23 -5.18 7.38
N GLU A 360 10.87 -4.38 8.24
CA GLU A 360 10.79 -4.56 9.69
C GLU A 360 9.34 -4.53 10.19
N GLY A 361 9.01 -5.42 11.13
CA GLY A 361 7.65 -5.56 11.67
C GLY A 361 6.67 -6.30 10.76
N THR A 362 7.09 -6.75 9.56
CA THR A 362 6.24 -7.58 8.69
C THR A 362 5.90 -8.90 9.37
N THR A 363 4.60 -9.23 9.38
CA THR A 363 4.12 -10.57 9.75
C THR A 363 4.02 -11.42 8.49
N LEU A 364 4.51 -12.66 8.57
CA LEU A 364 4.41 -13.65 7.50
C LEU A 364 3.36 -14.69 7.88
N ARG A 365 2.32 -14.83 7.06
CA ARG A 365 1.19 -15.71 7.37
C ARG A 365 0.60 -16.36 6.14
N VAL A 366 0.38 -17.67 6.21
CA VAL A 366 -0.48 -18.39 5.27
C VAL A 366 -1.57 -19.12 6.06
N ASP A 367 -2.82 -18.93 5.64
CA ASP A 367 -3.97 -19.56 6.25
C ASP A 367 -4.80 -20.30 5.20
N ILE A 368 -4.83 -21.62 5.33
CA ILE A 368 -5.51 -22.55 4.42
C ILE A 368 -6.57 -23.38 5.15
N ARG A 369 -6.98 -22.99 6.37
CA ARG A 369 -8.02 -23.68 7.14
C ARG A 369 -9.35 -23.74 6.38
N GLY A 370 -10.16 -24.77 6.63
CA GLY A 370 -11.44 -24.95 5.93
C GLY A 370 -11.31 -25.55 4.53
N ASN A 371 -10.10 -25.80 4.05
CA ASN A 371 -9.82 -26.68 2.90
C ASN A 371 -9.55 -28.12 3.37
N ALA A 372 -9.18 -29.01 2.42
CA ALA A 372 -8.58 -30.30 2.77
C ALA A 372 -7.31 -30.10 3.63
N ALA A 373 -6.90 -31.13 4.38
CA ALA A 373 -5.61 -31.10 5.06
C ALA A 373 -4.46 -31.34 4.06
N PRO A 374 -3.33 -30.60 4.14
CA PRO A 374 -2.11 -30.94 3.40
C PRO A 374 -1.62 -32.36 3.75
N GLY A 375 -0.92 -33.00 2.82
CA GLY A 375 -0.21 -34.25 3.05
C GLY A 375 1.14 -34.06 3.75
N ASP A 376 1.90 -35.14 3.88
CA ASP A 376 3.22 -35.11 4.55
C ASP A 376 4.22 -34.20 3.82
N ASP A 377 4.18 -34.18 2.48
CA ASP A 377 5.03 -33.30 1.67
C ASP A 377 4.70 -31.81 1.91
N GLY A 378 3.41 -31.46 1.96
CA GLY A 378 2.97 -30.11 2.30
C GLY A 378 3.34 -29.71 3.72
N TYR A 379 3.22 -30.64 4.68
CA TYR A 379 3.62 -30.40 6.06
C TYR A 379 5.14 -30.13 6.18
N ALA A 380 5.99 -30.88 5.48
CA ALA A 380 7.43 -30.62 5.47
C ALA A 380 7.79 -29.22 4.94
N HIS A 381 7.10 -28.75 3.90
CA HIS A 381 7.24 -27.37 3.42
C HIS A 381 6.71 -26.33 4.42
N ALA A 382 5.65 -26.66 5.15
CA ALA A 382 5.14 -25.81 6.22
C ALA A 382 6.14 -25.65 7.37
N GLU A 383 6.89 -26.70 7.72
CA GLU A 383 7.99 -26.62 8.70
C GLU A 383 9.13 -25.69 8.22
N ASN A 384 9.50 -25.78 6.93
CA ASN A 384 10.48 -24.87 6.34
C ASN A 384 10.01 -23.41 6.37
N LEU A 385 8.73 -23.17 6.04
CA LEU A 385 8.12 -21.85 6.11
C LEU A 385 8.12 -21.32 7.55
N ALA A 386 7.77 -22.16 8.53
CA ALA A 386 7.81 -21.79 9.95
C ALA A 386 9.22 -21.41 10.41
N ALA A 387 10.24 -22.14 9.97
CA ALA A 387 11.65 -21.80 10.22
C ALA A 387 12.08 -20.48 9.54
N LYS A 388 11.42 -20.09 8.44
CA LYS A 388 11.58 -18.78 7.77
C LYS A 388 10.76 -17.65 8.42
N GLY A 389 10.02 -17.94 9.49
CA GLY A 389 9.24 -16.96 10.23
C GLY A 389 7.77 -16.86 9.84
N TRP A 390 7.24 -17.79 9.05
CA TRP A 390 5.81 -17.84 8.71
C TRP A 390 4.98 -18.50 9.81
N THR A 391 3.80 -17.95 10.10
CA THR A 391 2.72 -18.75 10.69
C THR A 391 2.00 -19.49 9.57
N VAL A 392 1.93 -20.82 9.65
CA VAL A 392 1.19 -21.68 8.70
C VAL A 392 0.02 -22.32 9.43
N ALA A 393 -1.21 -21.90 9.10
CA ALA A 393 -2.43 -22.46 9.68
C ALA A 393 -3.17 -23.32 8.64
N ALA A 394 -3.45 -24.58 9.00
CA ALA A 394 -4.16 -25.52 8.16
C ALA A 394 -5.23 -26.29 8.93
N THR A 395 -6.10 -27.01 8.21
CA THR A 395 -7.13 -27.83 8.86
C THR A 395 -6.50 -28.90 9.74
N GLY A 396 -6.61 -28.73 11.07
CA GLY A 396 -6.14 -29.69 12.07
C GLY A 396 -4.82 -29.33 12.76
N TRP A 397 -4.08 -28.32 12.29
CA TRP A 397 -2.81 -27.92 12.89
C TRP A 397 -2.42 -26.47 12.56
N THR A 398 -1.57 -25.90 13.39
CA THR A 398 -0.91 -24.62 13.15
C THR A 398 0.56 -24.77 13.48
N LEU A 399 1.43 -24.35 12.58
CA LEU A 399 2.85 -24.16 12.83
C LEU A 399 3.09 -22.68 13.06
N GLU A 400 3.52 -22.34 14.27
CA GLU A 400 3.99 -20.99 14.58
C GLU A 400 5.45 -20.82 14.15
N PRO A 401 5.90 -19.58 13.91
CA PRO A 401 7.30 -19.26 13.64
C PRO A 401 8.22 -19.91 14.66
N GLY A 402 8.88 -20.99 14.25
CA GLY A 402 9.81 -21.74 15.07
C GLY A 402 11.20 -21.13 14.99
N LEU A 403 11.90 -21.06 16.12
CA LEU A 403 13.35 -20.93 16.08
C LEU A 403 13.91 -22.25 15.55
N PRO A 404 14.72 -22.25 14.47
CA PRO A 404 15.48 -23.44 14.09
C PRO A 404 16.23 -23.96 15.32
N ASP A 405 16.25 -25.27 15.57
CA ASP A 405 17.11 -25.83 16.62
C ASP A 405 18.44 -26.25 15.98
N ASN A 406 19.49 -25.47 16.24
CA ASN A 406 20.84 -25.82 15.80
C ASN A 406 21.72 -26.32 16.94
N GLY A 407 21.10 -26.69 18.07
CA GLY A 407 21.77 -27.24 19.24
C GLY A 407 22.56 -26.21 20.04
N GLU A 408 23.30 -26.71 21.03
CA GLU A 408 24.09 -25.86 21.91
C GLU A 408 25.20 -25.13 21.14
N GLN A 409 25.24 -23.80 21.31
CA GLN A 409 26.26 -22.93 20.72
C GLN A 409 27.13 -22.31 21.80
N ARG A 410 28.44 -22.32 21.58
CA ARG A 410 29.44 -21.67 22.42
C ARG A 410 29.96 -20.39 21.76
N ILE A 411 29.89 -19.28 22.49
CA ILE A 411 30.50 -18.00 22.10
C ILE A 411 31.70 -17.76 23.01
N ASP A 412 32.90 -17.68 22.44
CA ASP A 412 34.13 -17.42 23.18
C ASP A 412 34.44 -15.93 23.16
N PHE A 413 34.83 -15.37 24.31
CA PHE A 413 35.23 -13.97 24.40
C PHE A 413 36.36 -13.79 25.42
N VAL A 414 37.21 -12.80 25.18
CA VAL A 414 38.33 -12.46 26.05
C VAL A 414 38.16 -11.04 26.55
N THR A 415 38.36 -10.82 27.84
CA THR A 415 38.32 -9.49 28.47
C THR A 415 39.65 -9.17 29.13
N SER A 416 39.89 -7.89 29.43
CA SER A 416 41.08 -7.45 30.15
C SER A 416 40.71 -6.72 31.44
N GLY A 417 41.47 -6.94 32.50
CA GLY A 417 41.30 -6.25 33.78
C GLY A 417 40.41 -6.98 34.78
N ASP A 418 40.17 -6.34 35.92
CA ASP A 418 39.57 -6.98 37.10
C ASP A 418 38.06 -7.22 36.99
N ALA A 419 37.39 -6.52 36.06
CA ALA A 419 35.94 -6.59 35.91
C ALA A 419 35.50 -6.54 34.44
N THR A 420 34.35 -7.16 34.17
CA THR A 420 33.67 -7.12 32.87
C THR A 420 32.14 -7.11 33.06
N SER A 421 31.43 -6.52 32.12
CA SER A 421 29.97 -6.53 32.02
C SER A 421 29.56 -6.93 30.61
N MET A 422 28.87 -8.07 30.50
CA MET A 422 28.47 -8.67 29.23
C MET A 422 26.95 -8.80 29.14
N ARG A 423 26.38 -8.69 27.94
CA ARG A 423 24.96 -8.88 27.68
C ARG A 423 24.75 -9.77 26.47
N CYS A 424 23.76 -10.64 26.58
CA CYS A 424 23.22 -11.37 25.45
C CYS A 424 21.69 -11.26 25.47
N ASP A 425 21.10 -11.25 24.28
CA ASP A 425 19.65 -11.32 24.13
C ASP A 425 19.36 -12.54 23.27
N PHE A 426 18.37 -13.33 23.66
CA PHE A 426 17.92 -14.49 22.91
C PHE A 426 16.39 -14.57 22.83
N ARG A 427 15.88 -15.18 21.75
CA ARG A 427 14.47 -15.43 21.47
C ARG A 427 14.02 -16.74 22.13
N GLY A 428 12.73 -16.81 22.50
CA GLY A 428 12.10 -18.02 23.03
C GLY A 428 12.33 -18.23 24.52
N ALA A 429 11.24 -18.47 25.26
CA ALA A 429 11.28 -18.64 26.72
C ALA A 429 11.98 -19.93 27.19
N SER A 430 12.22 -20.88 26.28
CA SER A 430 12.91 -22.15 26.54
C SER A 430 14.42 -22.09 26.31
N THR A 431 14.97 -20.99 25.78
CA THR A 431 16.40 -20.85 25.54
C THR A 431 17.13 -20.63 26.86
N VAL A 432 18.14 -21.45 27.13
CA VAL A 432 18.98 -21.37 28.33
C VAL A 432 20.36 -20.89 27.95
N GLY A 433 20.83 -19.81 28.57
CA GLY A 433 22.20 -19.32 28.45
C GLY A 433 22.97 -19.45 29.77
N VAL A 434 24.26 -19.74 29.70
CA VAL A 434 25.15 -19.82 30.86
C VAL A 434 26.47 -19.13 30.56
N TRP A 435 26.83 -18.14 31.37
CA TRP A 435 28.14 -17.53 31.38
C TRP A 435 29.12 -18.43 32.13
N HIS A 436 30.27 -18.68 31.53
CA HIS A 436 31.40 -19.40 32.10
C HIS A 436 32.58 -18.45 32.20
N TRP A 437 32.98 -18.13 33.42
CA TRP A 437 34.01 -17.14 33.70
C TRP A 437 35.39 -17.79 33.83
N SER A 438 36.44 -17.01 33.56
CA SER A 438 37.84 -17.47 33.56
C SER A 438 38.32 -18.02 34.91
N ASP A 439 37.67 -17.65 36.02
CA ASP A 439 37.95 -18.15 37.37
C ASP A 439 37.27 -19.49 37.69
N GLY A 440 36.59 -20.09 36.71
CA GLY A 440 35.91 -21.38 36.83
C GLY A 440 34.50 -21.30 37.41
N THR A 441 34.00 -20.10 37.73
CA THR A 441 32.61 -19.92 38.17
C THR A 441 31.66 -19.81 36.97
N THR A 442 30.38 -20.10 37.20
CA THR A 442 29.32 -19.92 36.20
C THR A 442 28.18 -19.07 36.76
N SER A 443 27.45 -18.42 35.86
CA SER A 443 26.21 -17.73 36.19
C SER A 443 25.19 -17.86 35.07
N PRO A 444 23.88 -17.98 35.35
CA PRO A 444 22.85 -17.96 34.32
C PRO A 444 22.94 -16.68 33.49
N ALA A 445 22.72 -16.79 32.18
CA ALA A 445 22.54 -15.64 31.31
C ALA A 445 21.05 -15.31 31.21
N ALA A 446 20.68 -14.08 31.59
CA ALA A 446 19.32 -13.57 31.44
C ALA A 446 19.24 -12.71 30.18
N SER A 447 18.33 -13.07 29.27
CA SER A 447 18.12 -12.32 28.02
C SER A 447 17.79 -10.87 28.31
N GLY A 448 18.51 -9.93 27.68
CA GLY A 448 18.27 -8.49 27.85
C GLY A 448 18.97 -7.85 29.05
N GLU A 449 19.53 -8.64 29.97
CA GLU A 449 20.17 -8.16 31.19
C GLU A 449 21.70 -8.29 31.10
N ALA A 450 22.41 -7.34 31.72
CA ALA A 450 23.87 -7.39 31.81
C ALA A 450 24.31 -8.29 32.97
N ALA A 451 25.30 -9.13 32.73
CA ALA A 451 26.00 -9.94 33.73
C ALA A 451 27.37 -9.32 34.01
N ALA A 452 27.59 -8.92 35.27
CA ALA A 452 28.85 -8.38 35.73
C ALA A 452 29.70 -9.45 36.42
N LYS A 453 31.00 -9.45 36.15
CA LYS A 453 32.00 -10.27 36.82
C LYS A 453 33.13 -9.37 37.32
N THR A 454 33.54 -9.55 38.58
CA THR A 454 34.61 -8.78 39.24
C THR A 454 35.60 -9.73 39.93
N GLY A 455 36.74 -9.20 40.36
CA GLY A 455 37.76 -9.99 41.07
C GLY A 455 38.55 -10.94 40.18
N LEU A 456 38.60 -10.67 38.87
CA LEU A 456 39.37 -11.46 37.91
C LEU A 456 40.89 -11.20 38.03
N GLY A 457 41.28 -10.06 38.60
CA GLY A 457 42.66 -9.58 38.64
C GLY A 457 43.11 -8.92 37.33
N ALA A 458 44.32 -8.39 37.34
CA ALA A 458 44.90 -7.77 36.14
C ALA A 458 45.24 -8.81 35.07
N GLY A 459 45.12 -8.44 33.79
CA GLY A 459 45.50 -9.28 32.66
C GLY A 459 44.30 -9.76 31.83
N LEU A 460 44.57 -10.70 30.92
CA LEU A 460 43.58 -11.25 29.99
C LEU A 460 42.85 -12.43 30.61
N HIS A 461 41.54 -12.50 30.35
CA HIS A 461 40.64 -13.50 30.91
C HIS A 461 39.78 -14.09 29.80
N ALA A 462 39.91 -15.39 29.57
CA ALA A 462 39.12 -16.12 28.59
C ALA A 462 37.83 -16.65 29.23
N HIS A 463 36.70 -16.24 28.67
CA HIS A 463 35.36 -16.60 29.10
C HIS A 463 34.60 -17.21 27.94
N HIS A 464 33.46 -17.82 28.22
CA HIS A 464 32.53 -18.20 27.16
C HIS A 464 31.08 -18.17 27.62
N LEU A 465 30.17 -18.02 26.67
CA LEU A 465 28.73 -18.18 26.84
C LEU A 465 28.31 -19.48 26.14
N THR A 466 27.59 -20.37 26.82
CA THR A 466 26.88 -21.49 26.18
C THR A 466 25.40 -21.17 26.09
N ILE A 467 24.80 -21.37 24.93
CA ILE A 467 23.37 -21.15 24.67
C ILE A 467 22.79 -22.46 24.17
N SER A 468 21.67 -22.91 24.72
CA SER A 468 21.05 -24.20 24.39
C SER A 468 20.58 -24.33 22.94
N ASN A 469 20.39 -23.21 22.24
CA ASN A 469 20.07 -23.12 20.81
C ASN A 469 20.75 -21.86 20.23
N GLY A 470 21.76 -22.05 19.39
CA GLY A 470 22.47 -20.94 18.74
C GLY A 470 21.59 -20.05 17.85
N ALA A 471 20.55 -20.58 17.23
CA ALA A 471 19.61 -19.81 16.41
C ALA A 471 18.74 -18.87 17.23
N ALA A 472 18.70 -19.03 18.56
CA ALA A 472 17.99 -18.12 19.44
C ALA A 472 18.77 -16.84 19.74
N LEU A 473 20.09 -16.78 19.53
CA LEU A 473 20.91 -15.61 19.87
C LEU A 473 20.57 -14.43 18.95
N LEU A 474 20.11 -13.32 19.55
CA LEU A 474 19.72 -12.08 18.86
C LEU A 474 20.76 -10.97 19.01
N ARG A 475 21.43 -10.90 20.17
CA ARG A 475 22.42 -9.89 20.51
C ARG A 475 23.55 -10.50 21.32
N PHE A 476 24.78 -10.07 21.07
CA PHE A 476 25.92 -10.38 21.92
C PHE A 476 26.90 -9.20 22.02
N GLY A 477 27.47 -8.99 23.21
CA GLY A 477 28.55 -8.02 23.41
C GLY A 477 28.58 -7.43 24.81
N ALA A 478 29.17 -6.25 24.94
CA ALA A 478 29.27 -5.53 26.21
C ALA A 478 27.88 -5.12 26.74
N GLY A 479 27.74 -5.11 28.07
CA GLY A 479 26.50 -4.70 28.76
C GLY A 479 26.18 -3.21 28.61
N ALA A 480 27.21 -2.38 28.47
CA ALA A 480 27.15 -0.96 28.19
C ALA A 480 28.46 -0.53 27.50
N GLY A 481 28.54 0.70 26.98
CA GLY A 481 29.73 1.20 26.29
C GLY A 481 30.99 1.12 27.15
N GLY A 482 32.01 0.41 26.66
CA GLY A 482 33.31 0.21 27.33
C GLY A 482 33.26 -0.63 28.61
N ALA A 483 32.11 -1.20 28.94
CA ALA A 483 31.94 -1.98 30.18
C ALA A 483 32.37 -3.44 30.04
N GLY A 484 32.51 -3.95 28.81
CA GLY A 484 32.95 -5.32 28.53
C GLY A 484 34.45 -5.52 28.74
N GLN A 485 35.25 -4.48 28.53
CA GLN A 485 36.72 -4.57 28.46
C GLN A 485 37.18 -5.67 27.48
N LEU A 486 36.43 -5.85 26.39
CA LEU A 486 36.59 -6.91 25.41
C LEU A 486 37.89 -6.72 24.64
N THR A 487 38.61 -7.82 24.43
CA THR A 487 39.79 -7.88 23.56
C THR A 487 39.54 -8.72 22.31
N SER A 488 38.69 -9.74 22.42
CA SER A 488 38.21 -10.54 21.28
C SER A 488 36.87 -11.22 21.56
N MET A 489 36.15 -11.57 20.49
CA MET A 489 34.96 -12.43 20.56
C MET A 489 34.81 -13.27 19.27
N THR A 490 34.37 -14.53 19.40
CA THR A 490 34.22 -15.49 18.29
C THR A 490 33.16 -16.56 18.59
N GLY A 491 32.88 -17.45 17.63
CA GLY A 491 31.95 -18.57 17.79
C GLY A 491 30.55 -18.30 17.26
N PHE A 492 30.39 -17.39 16.29
CA PHE A 492 29.08 -17.01 15.77
C PHE A 492 28.55 -17.90 14.65
N GLU A 493 29.31 -18.92 14.24
CA GLU A 493 29.07 -19.76 13.04
C GLU A 493 27.63 -20.35 12.96
N ASN A 494 27.03 -20.70 14.12
CA ASN A 494 25.65 -21.20 14.20
C ASN A 494 24.71 -20.22 14.91
N CYS A 495 24.83 -18.92 14.64
CA CYS A 495 23.92 -17.90 15.18
C CYS A 495 23.19 -17.16 14.06
N PRO A 496 22.34 -17.84 13.27
CA PRO A 496 21.69 -17.23 12.10
C PRO A 496 20.79 -16.03 12.43
N ALA A 497 20.27 -15.93 13.65
CA ALA A 497 19.42 -14.82 14.09
C ALA A 497 20.17 -13.68 14.80
N LEU A 498 21.50 -13.77 14.95
CA LEU A 498 22.29 -12.76 15.63
C LEU A 498 22.26 -11.46 14.82
N GLY A 499 21.48 -10.50 15.31
CA GLY A 499 21.24 -9.23 14.64
C GLY A 499 22.11 -8.09 15.15
N ILE A 500 22.60 -8.16 16.40
CA ILE A 500 23.33 -7.06 17.03
C ILE A 500 24.64 -7.56 17.64
N LEU A 501 25.75 -6.99 17.20
CA LEU A 501 27.04 -7.10 17.87
C LEU A 501 27.40 -5.78 18.53
N PHE A 502 27.57 -5.81 19.86
CA PHE A 502 27.74 -4.61 20.66
C PHE A 502 29.13 -4.51 21.30
N ALA A 503 30.02 -3.72 20.72
CA ALA A 503 31.36 -3.45 21.22
C ALA A 503 31.68 -1.94 21.25
N TYR A 504 30.66 -1.13 21.52
CA TYR A 504 30.80 0.32 21.60
C TYR A 504 31.77 0.71 22.73
N GLN A 505 32.75 1.56 22.43
CA GLN A 505 33.80 2.03 23.36
C GLN A 505 34.68 0.91 23.94
N GLU A 506 34.72 -0.27 23.30
CA GLU A 506 35.60 -1.37 23.71
C GLU A 506 37.02 -1.17 23.17
N ALA A 507 37.75 -0.21 23.76
CA ALA A 507 39.06 0.26 23.29
C ALA A 507 40.18 -0.78 23.25
N LEU A 508 39.94 -2.00 23.74
CA LEU A 508 40.90 -3.10 23.70
C LEU A 508 40.52 -4.18 22.67
N LEU A 509 39.36 -4.07 22.02
CA LEU A 509 38.87 -5.07 21.08
C LEU A 509 39.68 -5.01 19.79
N THR A 510 40.49 -6.03 19.56
CA THR A 510 41.41 -6.10 18.41
C THR A 510 41.05 -7.21 17.42
N ALA A 511 40.16 -8.13 17.79
CA ALA A 511 39.71 -9.23 16.94
C ALA A 511 38.22 -9.53 17.10
N LEU A 512 37.54 -9.74 15.97
CA LEU A 512 36.17 -10.22 15.87
C LEU A 512 36.15 -11.46 14.97
N GLY A 513 35.56 -12.56 15.45
CA GLY A 513 35.38 -13.77 14.68
C GLY A 513 34.39 -13.59 13.52
N HIS A 514 34.37 -14.56 12.61
CA HIS A 514 33.54 -14.48 11.41
C HIS A 514 32.05 -14.40 11.73
N THR A 515 31.34 -13.59 10.93
CA THR A 515 29.91 -13.34 11.00
C THR A 515 29.21 -13.61 9.67
N ASN A 516 29.90 -14.22 8.71
CA ASN A 516 29.39 -14.53 7.37
C ASN A 516 28.21 -15.53 7.37
N ALA A 517 28.07 -16.33 8.45
CA ALA A 517 26.95 -17.25 8.64
C ALA A 517 25.81 -16.66 9.51
N THR A 518 25.93 -15.41 9.92
CA THR A 518 24.96 -14.72 10.77
C THR A 518 24.30 -13.54 10.06
N ARG A 519 23.23 -13.00 10.63
CA ARG A 519 22.45 -11.89 10.05
C ARG A 519 22.60 -10.61 10.85
N VAL A 520 23.84 -10.22 11.13
CA VAL A 520 24.11 -9.01 11.91
C VAL A 520 23.66 -7.79 11.10
N ARG A 521 22.62 -7.12 11.59
CA ARG A 521 22.12 -5.84 11.04
C ARG A 521 22.75 -4.63 11.73
N GLU A 522 23.31 -4.80 12.92
CA GLU A 522 23.91 -3.72 13.69
C GLU A 522 25.29 -4.11 14.25
N TYR A 523 26.31 -3.41 13.76
CA TYR A 523 27.68 -3.50 14.27
C TYR A 523 28.02 -2.22 15.04
N HIS A 524 28.02 -2.28 16.37
CA HIS A 524 28.40 -1.14 17.22
C HIS A 524 29.88 -1.25 17.59
N LEU A 525 30.78 -0.78 16.72
CA LEU A 525 32.24 -0.94 16.85
C LEU A 525 32.98 0.39 17.08
N LYS A 526 32.26 1.50 17.23
CA LYS A 526 32.87 2.82 17.48
C LYS A 526 33.63 2.81 18.80
N GLY A 527 34.87 3.27 18.82
CA GLY A 527 35.79 3.18 19.96
C GLY A 527 36.51 1.85 20.12
N ALA A 528 36.34 0.88 19.19
CA ALA A 528 37.08 -0.38 19.21
C ALA A 528 38.47 -0.26 18.55
N ALA A 529 39.46 -0.99 19.05
CA ALA A 529 40.83 -1.01 18.52
C ALA A 529 41.03 -1.98 17.34
N LEU A 530 40.00 -2.16 16.51
CA LEU A 530 40.06 -3.06 15.35
C LEU A 530 41.02 -2.51 14.29
N SER A 531 41.90 -3.37 13.81
CA SER A 531 42.80 -3.03 12.69
C SER A 531 42.01 -2.85 11.38
N ALA A 532 42.59 -2.17 10.40
CA ALA A 532 41.94 -1.98 9.10
C ALA A 532 41.68 -3.32 8.39
N ALA A 533 42.58 -4.30 8.54
CA ALA A 533 42.40 -5.64 8.00
C ALA A 533 41.26 -6.42 8.71
N ALA A 534 41.07 -6.21 10.01
CA ALA A 534 39.93 -6.80 10.73
C ALA A 534 38.60 -6.19 10.26
N MET A 535 38.57 -4.88 10.01
CA MET A 535 37.40 -4.22 9.43
C MET A 535 37.10 -4.72 8.01
N ASP A 536 38.12 -5.00 7.20
CA ASP A 536 37.91 -5.56 5.85
C ASP A 536 37.13 -6.88 5.91
N GLN A 537 37.48 -7.78 6.83
CA GLN A 537 36.76 -9.03 7.04
C GLN A 537 35.29 -8.80 7.45
N ILE A 538 35.04 -7.83 8.34
CA ILE A 538 33.69 -7.54 8.84
C ILE A 538 32.79 -7.02 7.71
N PHE A 539 33.31 -6.19 6.81
CA PHE A 539 32.55 -5.75 5.64
C PHE A 539 32.21 -6.90 4.69
N GLU A 540 33.15 -7.81 4.44
CA GLU A 540 32.90 -9.01 3.62
C GLU A 540 31.84 -9.93 4.26
N ASP A 541 31.93 -10.15 5.56
CA ASP A 541 30.95 -10.94 6.30
C ASP A 541 29.55 -10.31 6.23
N ALA A 542 29.45 -8.98 6.41
CA ALA A 542 28.19 -8.25 6.28
C ALA A 542 27.59 -8.37 4.88
N VAL A 543 28.42 -8.39 3.82
CA VAL A 543 27.94 -8.66 2.45
C VAL A 543 27.46 -10.11 2.31
N ALA A 544 28.19 -11.07 2.87
CA ALA A 544 27.85 -12.49 2.82
C ALA A 544 26.53 -12.80 3.56
N SER A 545 26.16 -12.00 4.57
CA SER A 545 24.91 -12.16 5.33
C SER A 545 23.62 -11.90 4.52
N GLU A 546 23.73 -11.26 3.35
CA GLU A 546 22.61 -10.83 2.50
C GLU A 546 21.59 -9.87 3.16
N VAL A 547 21.93 -9.28 4.31
CA VAL A 547 21.07 -8.33 5.02
C VAL A 547 20.98 -6.99 4.26
N PHE A 548 19.78 -6.41 4.22
CA PHE A 548 19.49 -5.08 3.68
C PHE A 548 19.24 -4.08 4.81
N ASN A 549 19.48 -2.80 4.56
CA ASN A 549 19.19 -1.69 5.49
C ASN A 549 19.85 -1.83 6.88
N GLY A 550 21.05 -2.39 6.96
CA GLY A 550 21.83 -2.51 8.20
C GLY A 550 22.59 -1.23 8.57
N MET A 551 23.24 -1.25 9.73
CA MET A 551 24.03 -0.13 10.26
C MET A 551 25.33 -0.59 10.89
N MET A 552 26.41 0.13 10.61
CA MET A 552 27.73 -0.12 11.17
C MET A 552 28.36 1.18 11.64
N TRP A 553 28.75 1.22 12.91
CA TRP A 553 29.51 2.31 13.52
C TRP A 553 30.92 1.83 13.80
N SER A 554 31.95 2.52 13.31
CA SER A 554 33.36 2.18 13.52
C SER A 554 34.25 3.41 13.42
N ASP A 555 35.39 3.45 14.11
CA ASP A 555 36.41 4.50 13.90
C ASP A 555 37.37 4.16 12.73
N ASN A 556 37.24 2.96 12.16
CA ASN A 556 38.12 2.45 11.13
C ASN A 556 37.32 2.04 9.90
N ALA A 557 37.62 2.66 8.76
CA ALA A 557 36.93 2.44 7.50
C ALA A 557 37.40 1.19 6.72
N GLY A 558 38.35 0.43 7.25
CA GLY A 558 39.01 -0.67 6.54
C GLY A 558 40.09 -0.15 5.57
N THR A 559 40.56 -1.03 4.70
CA THR A 559 41.52 -0.71 3.63
C THR A 559 40.84 -0.61 2.26
N ALA A 560 41.64 -0.52 1.19
CA ALA A 560 41.17 -0.63 -0.18
C ALA A 560 40.56 -2.02 -0.48
N ALA A 561 40.90 -3.06 0.30
CA ALA A 561 40.40 -4.42 0.07
C ALA A 561 38.88 -4.53 0.23
N SER A 562 38.26 -3.75 1.11
CA SER A 562 36.80 -3.77 1.35
C SER A 562 36.00 -2.69 0.59
N GLU A 563 36.60 -1.99 -0.38
CA GLU A 563 35.89 -1.00 -1.19
C GLU A 563 34.66 -1.57 -1.91
N ALA A 564 34.79 -2.76 -2.50
CA ALA A 564 33.69 -3.44 -3.19
C ALA A 564 32.58 -3.87 -2.22
N ALA A 565 32.96 -4.37 -1.04
CA ALA A 565 32.02 -4.76 -0.01
C ALA A 565 31.22 -3.56 0.50
N ARG A 566 31.89 -2.46 0.85
CA ARG A 566 31.23 -1.21 1.28
C ARG A 566 30.27 -0.66 0.21
N ALA A 567 30.67 -0.67 -1.07
CA ALA A 567 29.80 -0.25 -2.16
C ALA A 567 28.55 -1.13 -2.27
N THR A 568 28.70 -2.44 -2.10
CA THR A 568 27.59 -3.40 -2.10
C THR A 568 26.63 -3.15 -0.94
N LEU A 569 27.15 -2.91 0.27
CA LEU A 569 26.32 -2.59 1.44
C LEU A 569 25.55 -1.28 1.25
N THR A 570 26.19 -0.22 0.73
CA THR A 570 25.51 1.04 0.41
C THR A 570 24.39 0.84 -0.60
N LEU A 571 24.59 0.02 -1.64
CA LEU A 571 23.52 -0.32 -2.60
C LEU A 571 22.36 -1.09 -1.95
N ARG A 572 22.64 -1.87 -0.90
CA ARG A 572 21.64 -2.56 -0.07
C ARG A 572 21.02 -1.67 1.00
N GLY A 573 21.29 -0.36 0.99
CA GLY A 573 20.71 0.61 1.91
C GLY A 573 21.39 0.70 3.28
N TRP A 574 22.60 0.15 3.44
CA TRP A 574 23.30 0.23 4.72
C TRP A 574 23.78 1.65 5.06
N THR A 575 23.76 1.97 6.35
CA THR A 575 24.41 3.16 6.91
C THR A 575 25.79 2.79 7.49
N LEU A 576 26.85 3.30 6.88
CA LEU A 576 28.24 3.09 7.32
C LEU A 576 28.79 4.37 7.95
N ASP A 577 28.78 4.45 9.27
CA ASP A 577 29.38 5.57 10.04
C ASP A 577 30.82 5.21 10.42
N THR A 578 31.75 5.53 9.52
CA THR A 578 33.17 5.19 9.64
C THR A 578 34.09 6.40 9.88
N GLN A 579 33.64 7.41 10.64
CA GLN A 579 34.39 8.66 10.89
C GLN A 579 34.61 9.00 12.38
#